data_AF-F8TT61-F1
#
_entry.id   AF-F8TT61-F1
#
_cell.length_a   1.000
_cell.length_b   1.000
_cell.length_c   1.000
_cell.angle_alpha   90.00
_cell.angle_beta   90.00
_cell.angle_gamma   90.00
#
_symmetry.space_group_name_H-M   'P 1'
#
loop_
_entity.id
_entity.type
_entity.pdbx_description
1 polymer ?
#
loop_
_entity_poly.entity_id
_entity_poly.type
_entity_poly.pdbx_seq_one_letter_code
_entity_poly.pdbx_strand_id
1 'polypeptide(L)'
;GLILALIACKQNVSSLDEKNSVSVNLPGEMKVLVSKEKDKDGKYSLMATVGKLELKGTSDKNNGSGTLEGEKTDKSKAKLTIADDLSQTKFEIFKEDGKTLVSRKVTLKDKSSIGEKFNAKGELSEKTIVRANGTRLEYTDIKGKAKEVLKDFALEGTKTTLTIQEGTVTLKKEIEKAGTVKLFLDDTRTKKTAVWSDTSSTLTI
;
A
#
# COMPACT_ATOMS: atom_id res chain seq x y z
N GLY A 1 -14.07 -19.94 -31.19
CA GLY A 1 -13.56 -19.46 -29.90
C GLY A 1 -12.10 -19.10 -30.07
N LEU A 2 -11.76 -17.82 -30.00
CA LEU A 2 -10.38 -17.35 -30.13
C LEU A 2 -9.75 -17.34 -28.72
N ILE A 3 -8.88 -18.30 -28.43
CA ILE A 3 -8.05 -18.26 -27.23
C ILE A 3 -6.92 -17.28 -27.54
N LEU A 4 -6.98 -16.07 -26.98
CA LEU A 4 -5.80 -15.19 -26.93
C LEU A 4 -4.78 -15.83 -26.00
N ALA A 5 -3.74 -16.43 -26.59
CA ALA A 5 -2.53 -16.80 -25.87
C ALA A 5 -1.83 -15.51 -25.42
N LEU A 6 -1.80 -15.27 -24.10
CA LEU A 6 -0.99 -14.23 -23.50
C LEU A 6 0.47 -14.68 -23.62
N ILE A 7 1.17 -14.12 -24.60
CA ILE A 7 2.62 -14.30 -24.77
C ILE A 7 3.29 -13.68 -23.54
N ALA A 8 3.74 -14.53 -22.62
CA ALA A 8 4.78 -14.12 -21.68
C ALA A 8 6.03 -13.89 -22.51
N CYS A 9 6.32 -12.63 -22.87
CA CYS A 9 7.62 -12.27 -23.40
C CYS A 9 8.65 -12.76 -22.39
N LYS A 10 9.43 -13.76 -22.78
CA LYS A 10 10.62 -14.22 -22.08
C LYS A 10 11.57 -13.01 -22.07
N GLN A 11 11.52 -12.21 -21.01
CA GLN A 11 12.25 -10.95 -20.93
C GLN A 11 13.74 -11.28 -21.00
N ASN A 12 14.41 -10.86 -22.07
CA ASN A 12 15.87 -10.93 -22.20
C ASN A 12 16.49 -9.84 -21.32
N VAL A 13 16.34 -9.97 -20.00
CA VAL A 13 16.98 -9.08 -19.05
C VAL A 13 18.41 -9.58 -18.84
N SER A 14 19.38 -8.75 -19.17
CA SER A 14 20.79 -9.04 -18.92
C SER A 14 21.03 -9.22 -17.41
N SER A 15 22.01 -10.02 -17.02
CA SER A 15 22.43 -10.11 -15.63
C SER A 15 22.94 -8.74 -15.17
N LEU A 16 22.25 -8.11 -14.23
CA LEU A 16 22.64 -6.82 -13.66
C LEU A 16 23.43 -7.01 -12.37
N ASP A 17 24.52 -6.25 -12.24
CA ASP A 17 25.34 -6.14 -11.05
C ASP A 17 25.75 -4.68 -10.82
N GLU A 18 26.46 -4.39 -9.71
CA GLU A 18 26.89 -3.02 -9.38
C GLU A 18 27.84 -2.40 -10.40
N LYS A 19 28.53 -3.21 -11.22
CA LYS A 19 29.50 -2.72 -12.22
C LYS A 19 28.80 -2.25 -13.48
N ASN A 20 27.73 -2.93 -13.89
CA ASN A 20 27.01 -2.65 -15.14
C ASN A 20 25.66 -1.91 -14.97
N SER A 21 25.30 -1.54 -13.74
CA SER A 21 24.04 -0.87 -13.43
C SER A 21 24.21 0.39 -12.56
N VAL A 22 23.13 1.16 -12.45
CA VAL A 22 22.97 2.29 -11.52
C VAL A 22 21.89 1.92 -10.52
N SER A 23 22.16 2.12 -9.23
CA SER A 23 21.17 1.90 -8.17
C SER A 23 20.34 3.15 -7.91
N VAL A 24 19.03 3.01 -7.92
CA VAL A 24 18.06 4.07 -7.67
C VAL A 24 17.24 3.72 -6.42
N ASN A 25 17.17 4.65 -5.46
CA ASN A 25 16.34 4.52 -4.27
C ASN A 25 14.88 4.84 -4.59
N LEU A 26 13.96 4.04 -4.04
CA LEU A 26 12.53 4.15 -4.29
C LEU A 26 11.73 4.32 -2.99
N PRO A 27 10.50 4.87 -3.05
CA PRO A 27 9.54 4.81 -1.95
C PRO A 27 9.39 3.39 -1.38
N GLY A 28 9.38 3.30 -0.05
CA GLY A 28 9.27 2.02 0.67
C GLY A 28 10.58 1.30 0.93
N GLU A 29 11.69 2.05 0.96
CA GLU A 29 13.06 1.53 1.25
C GLU A 29 13.53 0.47 0.25
N MET A 30 12.94 0.49 -0.95
CA MET A 30 13.32 -0.38 -2.06
C MET A 30 14.43 0.26 -2.90
N LYS A 31 15.18 -0.59 -3.60
CA LYS A 31 16.14 -0.18 -4.62
C LYS A 31 15.85 -0.90 -5.92
N VAL A 32 16.09 -0.22 -7.03
CA VAL A 32 16.10 -0.81 -8.37
C VAL A 32 17.46 -0.57 -9.01
N LEU A 33 17.99 -1.60 -9.65
CA LEU A 33 19.15 -1.52 -10.52
C LEU A 33 18.68 -1.28 -11.94
N VAL A 34 19.30 -0.31 -12.61
CA VAL A 34 19.01 0.06 -14.00
C VAL A 34 20.27 -0.15 -14.82
N SER A 35 20.19 -0.84 -15.96
CA SER A 35 21.35 -0.99 -16.84
C SER A 35 21.91 0.35 -17.28
N LYS A 36 23.24 0.45 -17.41
CA LYS A 36 23.90 1.65 -17.97
C LYS A 36 23.62 1.83 -19.47
N GLU A 37 23.42 0.73 -20.16
CA GLU A 37 23.20 0.68 -21.61
C GLU A 37 21.84 0.07 -21.94
N LYS A 38 21.37 0.36 -23.15
CA LYS A 38 20.17 -0.23 -23.70
C LYS A 38 20.45 -1.65 -24.21
N ASP A 39 19.46 -2.52 -24.09
CA ASP A 39 19.46 -3.84 -24.70
C ASP A 39 19.28 -3.76 -26.23
N LYS A 40 19.26 -4.93 -26.88
CA LYS A 40 19.07 -5.06 -28.33
C LYS A 40 17.75 -4.48 -28.85
N ASP A 41 16.76 -4.30 -27.96
CA ASP A 41 15.44 -3.77 -28.28
C ASP A 41 15.36 -2.26 -27.95
N GLY A 42 16.47 -1.64 -27.57
CA GLY A 42 16.59 -0.21 -27.29
C GLY A 42 16.07 0.21 -25.91
N LYS A 43 15.89 -0.74 -24.98
CA LYS A 43 15.32 -0.53 -23.65
C LYS A 43 16.36 -0.75 -22.54
N TYR A 44 16.16 -0.12 -21.39
CA TYR A 44 16.97 -0.36 -20.20
C TYR A 44 16.45 -1.57 -19.44
N SER A 45 17.36 -2.46 -19.03
CA SER A 45 17.04 -3.56 -18.13
C SER A 45 16.88 -3.07 -16.70
N LEU A 46 15.89 -3.60 -15.99
CA LEU A 46 15.59 -3.29 -14.60
C LEU A 46 15.65 -4.56 -13.75
N MET A 47 16.22 -4.45 -12.55
CA MET A 47 16.20 -5.52 -11.55
C MET A 47 15.97 -4.95 -10.15
N ALA A 48 15.08 -5.57 -9.38
CA ALA A 48 14.86 -5.21 -7.99
C ALA A 48 14.69 -6.48 -7.15
N THR A 49 15.06 -6.41 -5.87
CA THR A 49 14.81 -7.49 -4.91
C THR A 49 13.85 -6.99 -3.86
N VAL A 50 12.70 -7.66 -3.71
CA VAL A 50 11.71 -7.37 -2.67
C VAL A 50 11.65 -8.58 -1.73
N GLY A 51 12.23 -8.42 -0.53
CA GLY A 51 12.43 -9.55 0.39
C GLY A 51 13.43 -10.55 -0.19
N LYS A 52 12.98 -11.76 -0.50
CA LYS A 52 13.77 -12.82 -1.17
C LYS A 52 13.40 -13.02 -2.64
N LEU A 53 12.55 -12.15 -3.19
CA LEU A 53 12.04 -12.28 -4.55
C LEU A 53 12.77 -11.32 -5.49
N GLU A 54 13.43 -11.87 -6.50
CA GLU A 54 14.01 -11.11 -7.59
C GLU A 54 12.93 -10.79 -8.63
N LEU A 55 12.86 -9.53 -9.04
CA LEU A 55 11.96 -9.01 -10.05
C LEU A 55 12.78 -8.42 -11.19
N LYS A 56 12.37 -8.69 -12.43
CA LYS A 56 13.04 -8.21 -13.63
C LYS A 56 12.07 -7.54 -14.57
N GLY A 57 12.58 -6.61 -15.36
CA GLY A 57 11.77 -5.87 -16.33
C GLY A 57 12.64 -5.09 -17.32
N THR A 58 11.98 -4.40 -18.23
CA THR A 58 12.63 -3.47 -19.16
C THR A 58 11.85 -2.16 -19.20
N SER A 59 12.53 -1.04 -19.44
CA SER A 59 11.93 0.30 -19.50
C SER A 59 12.52 1.13 -20.63
N ASP A 60 11.70 2.02 -21.20
CA ASP A 60 12.20 3.04 -22.15
C ASP A 60 13.01 4.14 -21.44
N LYS A 61 12.84 4.27 -20.11
CA LYS A 61 13.50 5.28 -19.28
C LYS A 61 14.67 4.68 -18.50
N ASN A 62 15.71 5.47 -18.30
CA ASN A 62 16.91 5.11 -17.53
C ASN A 62 16.88 5.55 -16.06
N ASN A 63 15.76 6.12 -15.59
CA ASN A 63 15.65 6.67 -14.25
C ASN A 63 15.18 5.65 -13.20
N GLY A 64 14.94 4.40 -13.61
CA GLY A 64 14.43 3.33 -12.74
C GLY A 64 12.91 3.19 -12.72
N SER A 65 12.16 4.04 -13.41
CA SER A 65 10.72 3.83 -13.56
C SER A 65 10.41 2.68 -14.51
N GLY A 66 9.26 2.05 -14.33
CA GLY A 66 8.82 0.95 -15.16
C GLY A 66 8.08 -0.13 -14.39
N THR A 67 7.97 -1.29 -15.02
CA THR A 67 7.33 -2.48 -14.46
C THR A 67 8.35 -3.61 -14.38
N LEU A 68 8.43 -4.25 -13.23
CA LEU A 68 9.20 -5.46 -13.00
C LEU A 68 8.27 -6.58 -12.54
N GLU A 69 8.53 -7.79 -13.01
CA GLU A 69 7.73 -8.98 -12.72
C GLU A 69 8.62 -10.09 -12.20
N GLY A 70 8.03 -11.00 -11.43
CA GLY A 70 8.70 -12.19 -10.92
C GLY A 70 7.70 -13.24 -10.48
N GLU A 71 8.20 -14.40 -10.14
CA GLU A 71 7.40 -15.55 -9.71
C GLU A 71 7.97 -16.10 -8.40
N LYS A 72 7.08 -16.32 -7.43
CA LYS A 72 7.42 -16.95 -6.15
C LYS A 72 7.51 -18.46 -6.31
N THR A 73 8.09 -19.15 -5.35
CA THR A 73 8.20 -20.63 -5.34
C THR A 73 6.85 -21.34 -5.31
N ASP A 74 5.80 -20.69 -4.82
CA ASP A 74 4.40 -21.16 -4.82
C ASP A 74 3.67 -20.82 -6.14
N LYS A 75 4.40 -20.37 -7.16
CA LYS A 75 3.92 -19.91 -8.48
C LYS A 75 3.06 -18.66 -8.47
N SER A 76 2.88 -17.99 -7.33
CA SER A 76 2.28 -16.67 -7.31
C SER A 76 3.09 -15.69 -8.14
N LYS A 77 2.41 -14.86 -8.94
CA LYS A 77 3.04 -13.82 -9.74
C LYS A 77 3.20 -12.56 -8.89
N ALA A 78 4.32 -11.88 -9.04
CA ALA A 78 4.58 -10.60 -8.39
C ALA A 78 4.84 -9.53 -9.44
N LYS A 79 4.38 -8.31 -9.16
CA LYS A 79 4.56 -7.14 -10.03
C LYS A 79 4.92 -5.93 -9.19
N LEU A 80 6.04 -5.29 -9.51
CA LEU A 80 6.44 -4.00 -9.00
C LEU A 80 6.27 -2.97 -10.11
N THR A 81 5.43 -1.96 -9.87
CA THR A 81 5.29 -0.80 -10.75
C THR A 81 5.88 0.43 -10.06
N ILE A 82 6.77 1.14 -10.75
CA ILE A 82 7.45 2.33 -10.27
C ILE A 82 6.99 3.50 -11.15
N ALA A 83 6.46 4.55 -10.52
CA ALA A 83 5.97 5.73 -11.22
C ALA A 83 7.10 6.46 -11.96
N ASP A 84 6.76 7.15 -13.06
CA ASP A 84 7.75 7.82 -13.91
C ASP A 84 8.55 8.91 -13.21
N ASP A 85 7.92 9.61 -12.27
CA ASP A 85 8.53 10.64 -11.42
C ASP A 85 9.15 10.06 -10.13
N LEU A 86 9.15 8.73 -9.99
CA LEU A 86 9.62 7.99 -8.81
C LEU A 86 8.89 8.37 -7.51
N SER A 87 7.72 9.02 -7.59
CA SER A 87 6.96 9.47 -6.42
C SER A 87 6.24 8.33 -5.70
N GLN A 88 6.04 7.21 -6.38
CA GLN A 88 5.24 6.09 -5.90
C GLN A 88 5.79 4.74 -6.39
N THR A 89 5.68 3.75 -5.52
CA THR A 89 5.80 2.33 -5.87
C THR A 89 4.50 1.59 -5.58
N LYS A 90 4.21 0.58 -6.40
CA LYS A 90 3.07 -0.32 -6.23
C LYS A 90 3.56 -1.75 -6.39
N PHE A 91 3.51 -2.52 -5.31
CA PHE A 91 3.89 -3.92 -5.29
C PHE A 91 2.64 -4.80 -5.13
N GLU A 92 2.41 -5.67 -6.09
CA GLU A 92 1.23 -6.52 -6.19
C GLU A 92 1.65 -8.00 -6.24
N ILE A 93 0.93 -8.83 -5.50
CA ILE A 93 1.02 -10.29 -5.57
C ILE A 93 -0.30 -10.81 -6.09
N PHE A 94 -0.23 -11.69 -7.09
CA PHE A 94 -1.35 -12.36 -7.72
C PHE A 94 -1.25 -13.87 -7.46
N LYS A 95 -2.37 -14.57 -7.67
CA LYS A 95 -2.36 -16.02 -7.81
C LYS A 95 -1.58 -16.45 -9.07
N GLU A 96 -1.43 -17.76 -9.25
CA GLU A 96 -0.79 -18.35 -10.44
C GLU A 96 -1.46 -17.90 -11.75
N ASP A 97 -2.76 -17.57 -11.72
CA ASP A 97 -3.51 -17.03 -12.87
C ASP A 97 -3.05 -15.64 -13.35
N GLY A 98 -2.21 -14.95 -12.58
CA GLY A 98 -1.71 -13.62 -12.87
C GLY A 98 -2.76 -12.51 -12.87
N LYS A 99 -3.99 -12.79 -12.40
CA LYS A 99 -5.14 -11.88 -12.47
C LYS A 99 -5.76 -11.64 -11.10
N THR A 100 -5.94 -12.70 -10.31
CA THR A 100 -6.55 -12.59 -8.99
C THR A 100 -5.54 -12.04 -8.00
N LEU A 101 -5.80 -10.82 -7.50
CA LEU A 101 -4.97 -10.21 -6.46
C LEU A 101 -5.03 -11.02 -5.17
N VAL A 102 -3.88 -11.13 -4.51
CA VAL A 102 -3.68 -11.68 -3.16
C VAL A 102 -3.33 -10.56 -2.21
N SER A 103 -2.43 -9.66 -2.62
CA SER A 103 -2.08 -8.47 -1.84
C SER A 103 -1.59 -7.33 -2.72
N ARG A 104 -1.73 -6.11 -2.23
CA ARG A 104 -1.20 -4.90 -2.85
C ARG A 104 -0.63 -3.98 -1.79
N LYS A 105 0.55 -3.40 -2.05
CA LYS A 105 1.14 -2.33 -1.24
C LYS A 105 1.51 -1.16 -2.13
N VAL A 106 0.92 0.01 -1.86
CA VAL A 106 1.29 1.29 -2.48
C VAL A 106 2.08 2.09 -1.47
N THR A 107 3.24 2.61 -1.85
CA THR A 107 4.06 3.47 -1.00
C THR A 107 4.40 4.76 -1.73
N LEU A 108 4.21 5.89 -1.05
CA LEU A 108 4.47 7.22 -1.58
C LEU A 108 5.82 7.75 -1.07
N LYS A 109 6.34 8.79 -1.74
CA LYS A 109 7.60 9.45 -1.40
C LYS A 109 7.62 10.08 0.00
N ASP A 110 6.46 10.48 0.51
CA ASP A 110 6.29 10.97 1.90
C ASP A 110 6.35 9.84 2.95
N LYS A 111 6.61 8.60 2.51
CA LYS A 111 6.68 7.36 3.29
C LYS A 111 5.33 6.85 3.81
N SER A 112 4.23 7.52 3.47
CA SER A 112 2.91 6.94 3.71
C SER A 112 2.69 5.72 2.79
N SER A 113 1.87 4.77 3.26
CA SER A 113 1.56 3.58 2.48
C SER A 113 0.17 3.03 2.74
N ILE A 114 -0.36 2.33 1.75
CA ILE A 114 -1.60 1.58 1.83
C ILE A 114 -1.29 0.13 1.49
N GLY A 115 -1.50 -0.76 2.45
CA GLY A 115 -1.48 -2.21 2.29
C GLY A 115 -2.90 -2.76 2.20
N GLU A 116 -3.12 -3.68 1.27
CA GLU A 116 -4.40 -4.34 1.03
C GLU A 116 -4.18 -5.85 0.89
N LYS A 117 -5.05 -6.66 1.50
CA LYS A 117 -5.14 -8.11 1.25
C LYS A 117 -6.49 -8.45 0.67
N PHE A 118 -6.51 -9.49 -0.16
CA PHE A 118 -7.69 -9.92 -0.89
C PHE A 118 -8.01 -11.37 -0.55
N ASN A 119 -9.30 -11.68 -0.47
CA ASN A 119 -9.77 -13.04 -0.23
C ASN A 119 -9.65 -13.91 -1.49
N ALA A 120 -10.06 -15.17 -1.40
CA ALA A 120 -9.97 -16.11 -2.52
C ALA A 120 -10.75 -15.69 -3.78
N LYS A 121 -11.74 -14.79 -3.67
CA LYS A 121 -12.52 -14.23 -4.78
C LYS A 121 -11.91 -12.94 -5.36
N GLY A 122 -10.80 -12.47 -4.79
CA GLY A 122 -10.20 -11.18 -5.16
C GLY A 122 -10.90 -9.97 -4.53
N GLU A 123 -11.75 -10.17 -3.52
CA GLU A 123 -12.41 -9.08 -2.81
C GLU A 123 -11.52 -8.60 -1.66
N LEU A 124 -11.46 -7.28 -1.43
CA LEU A 124 -10.67 -6.67 -0.37
C LEU A 124 -11.14 -7.20 1.00
N SER A 125 -10.25 -7.83 1.76
CA SER A 125 -10.53 -8.38 3.09
C SER A 125 -9.93 -7.54 4.20
N GLU A 126 -8.71 -7.05 3.98
CA GLU A 126 -7.97 -6.24 4.95
C GLU A 126 -7.37 -5.01 4.30
N LYS A 127 -7.29 -3.91 5.06
CA LYS A 127 -6.61 -2.68 4.64
C LYS A 127 -5.83 -2.09 5.80
N THR A 128 -4.59 -1.69 5.55
CA THR A 128 -3.73 -0.98 6.49
C THR A 128 -3.25 0.30 5.85
N ILE A 129 -3.48 1.44 6.49
CA ILE A 129 -2.97 2.74 6.07
C ILE A 129 -1.91 3.14 7.09
N VAL A 130 -0.68 3.36 6.64
CA VAL A 130 0.40 3.92 7.45
C VAL A 130 0.59 5.35 7.00
N ARG A 131 0.40 6.31 7.90
CA ARG A 131 0.62 7.73 7.62
C ARG A 131 2.12 8.05 7.68
N ALA A 132 2.53 9.16 7.07
CA ALA A 132 3.93 9.61 7.07
C ALA A 132 4.49 9.80 8.49
N ASN A 133 3.64 10.14 9.47
CA ASN A 133 4.02 10.28 10.88
C ASN A 133 4.09 8.94 11.65
N GLY A 134 3.91 7.81 10.98
CA GLY A 134 3.99 6.47 11.56
C GLY A 134 2.69 5.94 12.18
N THR A 135 1.67 6.78 12.39
CA THR A 135 0.35 6.33 12.87
C THR A 135 -0.33 5.44 11.84
N ARG A 136 -1.19 4.52 12.29
CA ARG A 136 -1.79 3.49 11.42
C ARG A 136 -3.29 3.40 11.59
N LEU A 137 -4.00 3.16 10.49
CA LEU A 137 -5.37 2.66 10.49
C LEU A 137 -5.38 1.23 9.96
N GLU A 138 -5.93 0.32 10.75
CA GLU A 138 -5.98 -1.11 10.48
C GLU A 138 -7.43 -1.55 10.39
N TYR A 139 -7.82 -2.07 9.23
CA TYR A 139 -9.11 -2.69 8.96
C TYR A 139 -8.87 -4.18 8.74
N THR A 140 -8.98 -4.99 9.80
CA THR A 140 -8.74 -6.45 9.75
C THR A 140 -9.95 -7.24 9.27
N ASP A 141 -11.14 -6.63 9.35
CA ASP A 141 -12.35 -7.09 8.68
C ASP A 141 -13.00 -5.85 8.09
N ILE A 142 -12.92 -5.69 6.78
CA ILE A 142 -13.42 -4.50 6.10
C ILE A 142 -14.93 -4.27 6.28
N LYS A 143 -15.66 -5.25 6.81
CA LYS A 143 -17.08 -5.15 7.13
C LYS A 143 -17.34 -4.72 8.58
N GLY A 144 -16.38 -4.84 9.49
CA GLY A 144 -16.69 -4.84 10.91
C GLY A 144 -15.78 -4.01 11.81
N LYS A 145 -14.45 -4.14 11.69
CA LYS A 145 -13.53 -3.69 12.74
C LYS A 145 -12.49 -2.71 12.21
N ALA A 146 -12.22 -1.67 12.99
CA ALA A 146 -11.11 -0.76 12.77
C ALA A 146 -10.31 -0.56 14.06
N LYS A 147 -9.00 -0.38 13.89
CA LYS A 147 -8.07 0.01 14.93
C LYS A 147 -7.21 1.15 14.42
N GLU A 148 -7.12 2.23 15.20
CA GLU A 148 -6.15 3.28 14.96
C GLU A 148 -5.03 3.19 15.96
N VAL A 149 -3.80 2.98 15.48
CA VAL A 149 -2.59 2.93 16.30
C VAL A 149 -1.93 4.29 16.26
N LEU A 150 -1.89 4.96 17.41
CA LEU A 150 -1.23 6.24 17.63
C LEU A 150 0.12 6.00 18.32
N LYS A 151 0.84 7.05 18.69
CA LYS A 151 2.20 6.95 19.25
C LYS A 151 2.23 6.11 20.54
N ASP A 152 1.28 6.35 21.44
CA ASP A 152 1.32 5.81 22.81
C ASP A 152 0.09 4.97 23.18
N PHE A 153 -0.95 4.96 22.33
CA PHE A 153 -2.18 4.22 22.57
C PHE A 153 -2.85 3.81 21.26
N ALA A 154 -3.86 2.96 21.35
CA ALA A 154 -4.70 2.58 20.22
C ALA A 154 -6.18 2.82 20.52
N LEU A 155 -6.93 3.17 19.48
CA LEU A 155 -8.37 3.26 19.51
C LEU A 155 -8.96 2.10 18.72
N GLU A 156 -9.99 1.46 19.26
CA GLU A 156 -10.67 0.35 18.61
C GLU A 156 -12.14 0.69 18.42
N GLY A 157 -12.74 0.11 17.38
CA GLY A 157 -14.16 0.29 17.10
C GLY A 157 -14.56 -0.35 15.78
N THR A 158 -15.58 0.23 15.16
CA THR A 158 -16.08 -0.21 13.86
C THR A 158 -15.37 0.52 12.73
N LYS A 159 -15.60 0.07 11.48
CA LYS A 159 -14.98 0.65 10.27
C LYS A 159 -15.00 2.18 10.22
N THR A 160 -16.07 2.81 10.71
CA THR A 160 -16.27 4.26 10.60
C THR A 160 -16.09 4.98 11.93
N THR A 161 -16.15 4.28 13.06
CA THR A 161 -16.26 4.90 14.39
C THR A 161 -15.38 4.17 15.40
N LEU A 162 -14.44 4.90 16.00
CA LEU A 162 -13.57 4.44 17.07
C LEU A 162 -14.09 4.99 18.40
N THR A 163 -14.01 4.21 19.48
CA THR A 163 -14.68 4.56 20.74
C THR A 163 -13.76 4.47 21.95
N ILE A 164 -13.94 5.40 22.89
CA ILE A 164 -13.43 5.31 24.26
C ILE A 164 -14.62 5.44 25.19
N GLN A 165 -14.75 4.52 26.14
CA GLN A 165 -15.82 4.56 27.15
C GLN A 165 -15.21 4.70 28.55
N GLU A 166 -15.72 5.67 29.31
CA GLU A 166 -15.35 5.91 30.70
C GLU A 166 -16.64 6.17 31.52
N GLY A 167 -17.00 5.21 32.37
CA GLY A 167 -18.27 5.23 33.10
C GLY A 167 -19.49 5.35 32.17
N THR A 168 -20.23 6.46 32.30
CA THR A 168 -21.41 6.76 31.47
C THR A 168 -21.11 7.60 30.23
N VAL A 169 -19.86 8.02 30.06
CA VAL A 169 -19.40 8.87 28.96
C VAL A 169 -18.77 8.00 27.87
N THR A 170 -19.17 8.23 26.62
CA THR A 170 -18.59 7.59 25.44
C THR A 170 -18.11 8.68 24.49
N LEU A 171 -16.79 8.72 24.23
CA LEU A 171 -16.19 9.53 23.18
C LEU A 171 -16.12 8.70 21.90
N LYS A 172 -16.63 9.25 20.80
CA LYS A 172 -16.63 8.64 19.47
C LYS A 172 -15.78 9.47 18.53
N LYS A 173 -14.87 8.83 17.82
CA LYS A 173 -14.09 9.41 16.72
C LYS A 173 -14.55 8.78 15.42
N GLU A 174 -15.15 9.58 14.55
CA GLU A 174 -15.57 9.15 13.23
C GLU A 174 -14.55 9.53 12.17
N ILE A 175 -14.28 8.60 11.25
CA ILE A 175 -13.38 8.80 10.10
C ILE A 175 -14.23 8.66 8.83
N GLU A 176 -14.52 9.79 8.19
CA GLU A 176 -15.35 9.85 6.99
C GLU A 176 -14.58 9.42 5.73
N LYS A 177 -15.29 9.19 4.61
CA LYS A 177 -14.73 8.65 3.34
C LYS A 177 -13.58 9.47 2.76
N ALA A 178 -13.52 10.78 3.03
CA ALA A 178 -12.45 11.67 2.58
C ALA A 178 -11.27 11.76 3.56
N GLY A 179 -11.28 11.00 4.66
CA GLY A 179 -10.29 11.10 5.73
C GLY A 179 -10.57 12.20 6.74
N THR A 180 -11.68 12.94 6.58
CA THR A 180 -12.17 13.91 7.57
C THR A 180 -12.47 13.21 8.89
N VAL A 181 -12.08 13.84 9.99
CA VAL A 181 -12.32 13.35 11.35
C VAL A 181 -13.37 14.21 12.02
N LYS A 182 -14.31 13.56 12.72
CA LYS A 182 -15.25 14.23 13.64
C LYS A 182 -15.26 13.55 14.99
N LEU A 183 -15.43 14.32 16.05
CA LEU A 183 -15.57 13.78 17.41
C LEU A 183 -16.97 14.05 17.96
N PHE A 184 -17.50 13.10 18.70
CA PHE A 184 -18.79 13.19 19.40
C PHE A 184 -18.63 12.67 20.82
N LEU A 185 -19.41 13.22 21.76
CA LEU A 185 -19.44 12.75 23.14
C LEU A 185 -20.89 12.53 23.57
N ASP A 186 -21.18 11.33 24.04
CA ASP A 186 -22.48 10.95 24.61
C ASP A 186 -22.30 10.62 26.10
N ASP A 187 -23.12 11.22 26.97
CA ASP A 187 -23.21 10.83 28.39
C ASP A 187 -24.65 10.38 28.70
N THR A 188 -24.82 9.12 29.08
CA THR A 188 -26.17 8.58 29.40
C THR A 188 -26.79 9.23 30.64
N ARG A 189 -25.99 9.92 31.47
CA ARG A 189 -26.46 10.74 32.59
C ARG A 189 -26.74 12.19 32.22
N THR A 190 -26.51 12.57 30.96
CA THR A 190 -26.66 13.93 30.42
C THR A 190 -25.90 15.02 31.18
N LYS A 191 -24.85 14.66 31.93
CA LYS A 191 -24.03 15.62 32.70
C LYS A 191 -22.90 16.24 31.88
N LYS A 192 -22.49 15.60 30.79
CA LYS A 192 -21.48 16.11 29.87
C LYS A 192 -22.11 16.20 28.48
N THR A 193 -21.99 17.36 27.88
CA THR A 193 -22.34 17.64 26.49
C THR A 193 -21.07 18.01 25.76
N ALA A 194 -21.07 18.01 24.43
CA ALA A 194 -19.92 18.54 23.72
C ALA A 194 -20.30 19.18 22.38
N VAL A 195 -19.46 20.11 21.93
CA VAL A 195 -19.59 20.77 20.63
C VAL A 195 -18.30 20.58 19.84
N TRP A 196 -18.42 20.02 18.64
CA TRP A 196 -17.32 19.85 17.71
C TRP A 196 -17.17 21.07 16.80
N SER A 197 -15.94 21.51 16.57
CA SER A 197 -15.58 22.56 15.62
C SER A 197 -14.74 21.98 14.49
N ASP A 198 -15.30 21.89 13.28
CA ASP A 198 -14.55 21.45 12.08
C ASP A 198 -13.39 22.40 11.75
N THR A 199 -13.54 23.70 12.02
CA THR A 199 -12.52 24.72 11.74
C THR A 199 -11.25 24.53 12.55
N SER A 200 -11.38 24.15 13.82
CA SER A 200 -10.25 24.01 14.75
C SER A 200 -9.92 22.54 15.06
N SER A 201 -10.71 21.60 14.54
CA SER A 201 -10.63 20.17 14.91
C SER A 201 -10.65 19.94 16.42
N THR A 202 -11.48 20.70 17.14
CA THR A 202 -11.56 20.68 18.62
C THR A 202 -12.95 20.28 19.08
N LEU A 203 -13.00 19.42 20.11
CA LEU A 203 -14.22 19.07 20.84
C LEU A 203 -14.20 19.77 22.20
N THR A 204 -15.19 20.62 22.46
CA THR A 204 -15.37 21.31 23.76
C THR A 204 -16.45 20.61 24.56
N ILE A 205 -16.14 20.15 25.78
CA ILE A 205 -17.06 19.47 26.72
C ILE A 205 -17.64 20.48 27.72
#